data_AF-A0AAD7G3P0-F1
#
_entry.id   AF-A0AAD7G3P0-F1
#
_cell.length_a   1.000
_cell.length_b   1.000
_cell.length_c   1.000
_cell.angle_alpha   90.00
_cell.angle_beta   90.00
_cell.angle_gamma   90.00
#
_symmetry.space_group_name_H-M   'P 1'
#
loop_
_entity.id
_entity.type
_entity.pdbx_description
1 polymer ?
#
loop_
_entity_poly.entity_id
_entity_poly.type
_entity_poly.pdbx_seq_one_letter_code
_entity_poly.pdbx_strand_id
1 'polypeptide(L)'
;MYFLCQTLTKLPCSFSDIFLVDTSTLETIDTGLKNIAATKNVGSTVDDALQWLSSQPSEWMLLFDNADDPNINLHRFFPSCTHGSILITSRNPGLRVYAGSHSLVSDMEELDAVELLLKSASEDITAGNKVIAAEIVKALWYLPLAIIQAGAFISKSGVLDKYLDVYKENQAKLLREKPTQSHTDYACSKQAQTLLQLWSFLHYEGIPEDIFSYASMYKPRPHGPTEDELKKPLEFLSHFMGPNLLWDSLHFVEVTNEIRAYSLVNFDPDKKSFSVHPLVHSWTRTTLMDTQSYHHSMVALVGMAIADIPWQDMQLASVKLLPHVDSLYMEMGMSTLIFVVNMVNCTGGQTDSRMQSSCSLQFWRTAEIFWVMTIQTPCML
;
A
#
# COMPACT_ATOMS: atom_id res chain seq x y z
N MET A 1 -5.04 19.46 2.20
CA MET A 1 -6.03 20.53 2.40
C MET A 1 -5.49 21.96 2.20
N TYR A 2 -4.60 22.50 3.07
CA TYR A 2 -4.16 23.92 2.98
C TYR A 2 -3.41 24.27 1.68
N PHE A 3 -2.54 23.37 1.21
CA PHE A 3 -1.74 23.58 0.01
C PHE A 3 -2.58 23.64 -1.28
N LEU A 4 -3.59 22.78 -1.44
CA LEU A 4 -4.39 22.72 -2.66
C LEU A 4 -5.21 24.01 -2.84
N CYS A 5 -5.83 24.50 -1.75
CA CYS A 5 -6.62 25.72 -1.77
C CYS A 5 -5.75 26.98 -2.02
N GLN A 6 -4.55 27.04 -1.44
CA GLN A 6 -3.57 28.11 -1.72
C GLN A 6 -3.01 28.09 -3.15
N THR A 7 -2.94 26.92 -3.78
CA THR A 7 -2.49 26.80 -5.17
C THR A 7 -3.61 27.11 -6.15
N LEU A 8 -4.84 26.66 -5.88
CA LEU A 8 -6.01 26.94 -6.71
C LEU A 8 -6.33 28.44 -6.77
N THR A 9 -6.12 29.17 -5.66
CA THR A 9 -6.25 30.64 -5.61
C THR A 9 -5.16 31.39 -6.39
N LYS A 10 -4.08 30.70 -6.80
CA LYS A 10 -3.00 31.25 -7.64
C LYS A 10 -3.14 30.88 -9.12
N LEU A 11 -4.15 30.08 -9.50
CA LEU A 11 -4.41 29.80 -10.90
C LEU A 11 -4.80 31.10 -11.62
N PRO A 12 -4.21 31.40 -12.79
CA PRO A 12 -4.56 32.59 -13.55
C PRO A 12 -6.06 32.54 -13.88
N CYS A 13 -6.78 33.51 -13.32
CA CYS A 13 -8.23 33.52 -13.09
C CYS A 13 -9.07 33.08 -14.31
N SER A 14 -9.86 32.01 -14.14
CA SER A 14 -10.96 31.65 -15.04
C SER A 14 -12.27 31.31 -14.31
N PHE A 15 -12.24 31.09 -12.99
CA PHE A 15 -13.42 30.71 -12.21
C PHE A 15 -13.98 31.90 -11.41
N SER A 16 -15.30 32.11 -11.46
CA SER A 16 -16.01 33.12 -10.69
C SER A 16 -16.07 32.79 -9.20
N ASP A 17 -16.15 31.49 -8.89
CA ASP A 17 -16.23 30.96 -7.54
C ASP A 17 -15.49 29.62 -7.47
N ILE A 18 -14.91 29.33 -6.30
CA ILE A 18 -14.28 28.04 -6.00
C ILE A 18 -14.89 27.54 -4.69
N PHE A 19 -15.51 26.36 -4.73
CA PHE A 19 -16.11 25.71 -3.56
C PHE A 19 -15.35 24.44 -3.21
N LEU A 20 -15.11 24.24 -1.93
CA LEU A 20 -14.53 23.02 -1.38
C LEU A 20 -15.60 22.27 -0.60
N VAL A 21 -15.80 21.00 -0.93
CA VAL A 21 -16.71 20.09 -0.24
C VAL A 21 -15.90 18.89 0.24
N ASP A 22 -15.95 18.63 1.55
CA ASP A 22 -15.40 17.41 2.13
C ASP A 22 -16.32 16.23 1.78
N THR A 23 -15.76 15.25 1.08
CA THR A 23 -16.43 14.06 0.56
C THR A 23 -16.12 12.80 1.36
N SER A 24 -15.58 12.94 2.58
CA SER A 24 -15.27 11.82 3.46
C SER A 24 -16.51 10.99 3.85
N THR A 25 -17.69 11.62 4.01
CA THR A 25 -18.96 10.92 4.30
C THR A 25 -20.14 11.58 3.58
N LEU A 26 -21.31 10.93 3.54
CA LEU A 26 -22.54 11.55 3.02
C LEU A 26 -22.94 12.81 3.80
N GLU A 27 -22.70 12.84 5.11
CA GLU A 27 -23.04 13.98 5.98
C GLU A 27 -22.15 15.19 5.71
N THR A 28 -20.86 14.99 5.44
CA THR A 28 -19.94 16.08 5.09
C THR A 28 -20.27 16.66 3.72
N ILE A 29 -20.69 15.83 2.76
CA ILE A 29 -21.14 16.27 1.45
C ILE A 29 -22.39 17.14 1.59
N ASP A 30 -23.40 16.64 2.29
CA ASP A 30 -24.66 17.34 2.53
C ASP A 30 -24.41 18.69 3.22
N THR A 31 -23.60 18.70 4.27
CA THR A 31 -23.21 19.93 4.99
C THR A 31 -22.47 20.90 4.08
N GLY A 32 -21.49 20.43 3.30
CA GLY A 32 -20.70 21.25 2.39
C GLY A 32 -21.56 21.91 1.31
N LEU A 33 -22.44 21.16 0.65
CA LEU A 33 -23.33 21.69 -0.38
C LEU A 33 -24.38 22.65 0.21
N LYS A 34 -24.97 22.34 1.37
CA LYS A 34 -25.87 23.26 2.07
C LYS A 34 -25.19 24.58 2.44
N ASN A 35 -23.91 24.55 2.81
CA ASN A 35 -23.14 25.76 3.07
C ASN A 35 -22.98 26.62 1.80
N ILE A 36 -22.87 26.03 0.61
CA ILE A 36 -22.86 26.77 -0.66
C ILE A 36 -24.20 27.48 -0.85
N ALA A 37 -25.33 26.76 -0.70
CA ALA A 37 -26.67 27.35 -0.82
C ALA A 37 -26.89 28.52 0.14
N ALA A 38 -26.47 28.35 1.40
CA ALA A 38 -26.56 29.39 2.42
C ALA A 38 -25.68 30.60 2.08
N THR A 39 -24.43 30.38 1.64
CA THR A 39 -23.49 31.45 1.25
C THR A 39 -24.02 32.28 0.09
N LYS A 40 -24.75 31.63 -0.83
CA LYS A 40 -25.36 32.28 -2.00
C LYS A 40 -26.77 32.80 -1.74
N ASN A 41 -27.30 32.63 -0.54
CA ASN A 41 -28.65 33.05 -0.13
C ASN A 41 -29.75 32.49 -1.05
N VAL A 42 -29.59 31.26 -1.52
CA VAL A 42 -30.56 30.60 -2.42
C VAL A 42 -31.41 29.54 -1.73
N GLY A 43 -31.05 29.15 -0.51
CA GLY A 43 -31.77 28.15 0.26
C GLY A 43 -30.88 27.47 1.29
N SER A 44 -31.29 26.28 1.71
CA SER A 44 -30.61 25.50 2.77
C SER A 44 -30.56 24.00 2.47
N THR A 45 -30.88 23.59 1.24
CA THR A 45 -30.83 22.21 0.78
C THR A 45 -29.67 21.98 -0.18
N VAL A 46 -29.34 20.70 -0.40
CA VAL A 46 -28.37 20.30 -1.43
C VAL A 46 -28.87 20.66 -2.82
N ASP A 47 -30.16 20.46 -3.09
CA ASP A 47 -30.76 20.77 -4.38
C ASP A 47 -30.70 22.27 -4.70
N ASP A 48 -30.89 23.15 -3.70
CA ASP A 48 -30.73 24.61 -3.88
C ASP A 48 -29.31 24.96 -4.34
N ALA A 49 -28.29 24.30 -3.77
CA ALA A 49 -26.90 24.52 -4.14
C ALA A 49 -26.62 24.05 -5.58
N LEU A 50 -27.06 22.83 -5.92
CA LEU A 50 -26.86 22.26 -7.26
C LEU A 50 -27.62 23.06 -8.33
N GLN A 51 -28.83 23.53 -8.01
CA GLN A 51 -29.62 24.39 -8.90
C GLN A 51 -28.93 25.75 -9.09
N TRP A 52 -28.41 26.35 -8.01
CA TRP A 52 -27.67 27.61 -8.13
C TRP A 52 -26.43 27.45 -9.01
N LEU A 53 -25.60 26.42 -8.78
CA LEU A 53 -24.43 26.11 -9.61
C LEU A 53 -24.83 25.92 -11.09
N SER A 54 -25.90 25.18 -11.34
CA SER A 54 -26.41 24.92 -12.71
C SER A 54 -26.94 26.18 -13.40
N SER A 55 -27.38 27.19 -12.64
CA SER A 55 -27.95 28.44 -13.16
C SER A 55 -26.91 29.55 -13.40
N GLN A 56 -25.68 29.40 -12.94
CA GLN A 56 -24.66 30.45 -13.11
C GLN A 56 -24.22 30.57 -14.56
N PRO A 57 -24.06 31.79 -15.09
CA PRO A 57 -23.57 32.01 -16.46
C PRO A 57 -22.04 31.91 -16.58
N SER A 58 -21.32 31.87 -15.46
CA SER A 58 -19.86 31.87 -15.38
C SER A 58 -19.30 30.50 -15.00
N GLU A 59 -18.05 30.26 -15.39
CA GLU A 59 -17.30 29.09 -14.96
C GLU A 59 -17.04 29.16 -13.44
N TRP A 60 -17.45 28.15 -12.70
CA TRP A 60 -17.12 27.96 -11.29
C TRP A 60 -16.31 26.67 -11.13
N MET A 61 -15.64 26.50 -9.99
CA MET A 61 -14.97 25.25 -9.65
C MET A 61 -15.59 24.63 -8.39
N LEU A 62 -15.92 23.35 -8.45
CA LEU A 62 -16.33 22.54 -7.30
C LEU A 62 -15.28 21.46 -7.04
N LEU A 63 -14.64 21.54 -5.88
CA LEU A 63 -13.64 20.58 -5.42
C LEU A 63 -14.28 19.63 -4.42
N PHE A 64 -14.37 18.36 -4.80
CA PHE A 64 -14.70 17.25 -3.92
C PHE A 64 -13.40 16.67 -3.34
N ASP A 65 -13.13 16.92 -2.06
CA ASP A 65 -11.91 16.47 -1.38
C ASP A 65 -12.15 15.18 -0.57
N ASN A 66 -11.25 14.20 -0.68
CA ASN A 66 -11.34 12.90 0.04
C ASN A 66 -12.55 12.04 -0.36
N ALA A 67 -12.91 11.99 -1.65
CA ALA A 67 -14.02 11.16 -2.15
C ALA A 67 -13.65 9.67 -2.20
N ASP A 68 -13.36 9.07 -1.05
CA ASP A 68 -12.73 7.75 -0.97
C ASP A 68 -13.72 6.59 -0.83
N ASP A 69 -14.93 6.82 -0.30
CA ASP A 69 -15.91 5.76 -0.04
C ASP A 69 -16.52 5.24 -1.36
N PRO A 70 -16.26 3.97 -1.75
CA PRO A 70 -16.80 3.40 -2.99
C PRO A 70 -18.32 3.20 -2.96
N ASN A 71 -18.95 3.23 -1.78
CA ASN A 71 -20.41 3.08 -1.64
C ASN A 71 -21.16 4.39 -1.90
N ILE A 72 -20.46 5.52 -1.91
CA ILE A 72 -21.05 6.82 -2.20
C ILE A 72 -21.09 7.02 -3.71
N ASN A 73 -22.30 7.06 -4.27
CA ASN A 73 -22.50 7.48 -5.66
C ASN A 73 -22.34 9.00 -5.80
N LEU A 74 -21.10 9.45 -6.00
CA LEU A 74 -20.74 10.86 -6.06
C LEU A 74 -21.46 11.64 -7.18
N HIS A 75 -21.80 10.98 -8.29
CA HIS A 75 -22.49 11.59 -9.43
C HIS A 75 -23.84 12.23 -9.04
N ARG A 76 -24.48 11.76 -7.97
CA ARG A 76 -25.74 12.35 -7.46
C ARG A 76 -25.58 13.80 -7.00
N PHE A 77 -24.36 14.22 -6.71
CA PHE A 77 -24.03 15.55 -6.23
C PHE A 77 -23.43 16.45 -7.33
N PHE A 78 -23.52 16.04 -8.60
CA PHE A 78 -23.03 16.83 -9.72
C PHE A 78 -24.13 17.79 -10.21
N PRO A 79 -23.82 19.09 -10.38
CA PRO A 79 -24.73 20.02 -11.02
C PRO A 79 -25.07 19.56 -12.45
N SER A 80 -26.34 19.67 -12.83
CA SER A 80 -26.81 19.26 -14.16
C SER A 80 -26.62 20.40 -15.16
N CYS A 81 -25.37 20.68 -15.53
CA CYS A 81 -25.00 21.73 -16.47
C CYS A 81 -23.80 21.34 -17.36
N THR A 82 -23.55 22.14 -18.41
CA THR A 82 -22.45 21.93 -19.36
C THR A 82 -21.26 22.87 -19.14
N HIS A 83 -21.32 23.67 -18.08
CA HIS A 83 -20.30 24.64 -17.66
C HIS A 83 -19.90 24.36 -16.20
N GLY A 84 -18.81 24.98 -15.77
CA GLY A 84 -18.18 24.71 -14.49
C GLY A 84 -17.21 23.53 -14.56
N SER A 85 -16.27 23.50 -13.63
CA SER A 85 -15.26 22.46 -13.52
C SER A 85 -15.37 21.75 -12.17
N ILE A 86 -15.39 20.41 -12.21
CA ILE A 86 -15.36 19.58 -11.02
C ILE A 86 -13.96 18.98 -10.90
N LEU A 87 -13.31 19.20 -9.76
CA LEU A 87 -12.06 18.55 -9.40
C LEU A 87 -12.33 17.58 -8.25
N ILE A 88 -11.83 16.36 -8.36
CA ILE A 88 -12.03 15.31 -7.35
C ILE A 88 -10.66 14.87 -6.87
N THR A 89 -10.41 14.93 -5.57
CA THR A 89 -9.30 14.22 -4.94
C THR A 89 -9.85 12.95 -4.31
N SER A 90 -9.23 11.82 -4.64
CA SER A 90 -9.70 10.52 -4.18
C SER A 90 -8.61 9.48 -4.29
N ARG A 91 -8.62 8.56 -3.32
CA ARG A 91 -7.87 7.31 -3.31
C ARG A 91 -8.60 6.19 -4.05
N ASN A 92 -9.90 6.36 -4.33
CA ASN A 92 -10.73 5.41 -5.06
C ASN A 92 -10.55 5.58 -6.59
N PRO A 93 -9.84 4.66 -7.28
CA PRO A 93 -9.65 4.76 -8.72
C PRO A 93 -10.95 4.59 -9.52
N GLY A 94 -12.02 4.07 -8.91
CA GLY A 94 -13.33 3.89 -9.54
C GLY A 94 -13.98 5.20 -9.99
N LEU A 95 -13.63 6.34 -9.37
CA LEU A 95 -14.16 7.65 -9.75
C LEU A 95 -13.63 8.17 -11.10
N ARG A 96 -12.63 7.52 -11.70
CA ARG A 96 -12.11 7.86 -13.05
C ARG A 96 -13.20 7.82 -14.12
N VAL A 97 -14.26 7.03 -13.92
CA VAL A 97 -15.41 6.96 -14.83
C VAL A 97 -16.11 8.31 -15.02
N TYR A 98 -16.00 9.20 -14.04
CA TYR A 98 -16.61 10.53 -14.07
C TYR A 98 -15.67 11.62 -14.61
N ALA A 99 -14.39 11.30 -14.82
CA ALA A 99 -13.37 12.30 -15.10
C ALA A 99 -13.06 12.39 -16.61
N GLY A 100 -13.14 13.61 -17.17
CA GLY A 100 -12.67 13.87 -18.54
C GLY A 100 -11.14 13.79 -18.68
N SER A 101 -10.42 13.97 -17.57
CA SER A 101 -8.97 13.79 -17.44
C SER A 101 -8.65 13.34 -16.01
N HIS A 102 -7.62 12.52 -15.84
CA HIS A 102 -7.15 12.10 -14.52
C HIS A 102 -5.62 12.12 -14.47
N SER A 103 -5.07 12.29 -13.26
CA SER A 103 -3.63 12.22 -13.02
C SER A 103 -3.40 11.44 -11.73
N LEU A 104 -2.46 10.51 -11.78
CA LEU A 104 -2.00 9.81 -10.59
C LEU A 104 -1.02 10.73 -9.85
N VAL A 105 -1.24 10.96 -8.57
CA VAL A 105 -0.24 11.61 -7.71
C VAL A 105 0.77 10.54 -7.32
N SER A 106 1.97 10.62 -7.89
CA SER A 106 3.08 9.72 -7.59
C SER A 106 3.84 10.14 -6.33
N ASP A 107 4.83 9.34 -5.95
CA ASP A 107 5.78 9.69 -4.90
C ASP A 107 6.48 11.02 -5.23
N MET A 108 6.86 11.75 -4.18
CA MET A 108 7.51 13.04 -4.30
C MET A 108 8.94 12.86 -4.80
N GLU A 109 9.36 13.69 -5.75
CA GLU A 109 10.74 13.68 -6.23
C GLU A 109 11.71 14.09 -5.12
N GLU A 110 12.94 13.56 -5.16
CA GLU A 110 13.95 13.78 -4.10
C GLU A 110 14.21 15.27 -3.83
N LEU A 111 14.30 16.09 -4.88
CA LEU A 111 14.56 17.52 -4.75
C LEU A 111 13.42 18.25 -4.02
N ASP A 112 12.17 17.95 -4.41
CA ASP A 112 10.97 18.50 -3.78
C ASP A 112 10.83 18.02 -2.32
N ALA A 113 11.17 16.76 -2.07
CA ALA A 113 11.15 16.17 -0.74
C ALA A 113 12.17 16.84 0.20
N VAL A 114 13.40 17.05 -0.27
CA VAL A 114 14.44 17.79 0.48
C VAL A 114 13.98 19.21 0.78
N GLU A 115 13.44 19.91 -0.21
CA GLU A 115 12.94 21.27 -0.03
C GLU A 115 11.77 21.32 0.96
N LEU A 116 10.84 20.37 0.88
CA LEU A 116 9.72 20.23 1.81
C LEU A 116 10.20 20.00 3.25
N LEU A 117 11.19 19.11 3.45
CA LEU A 117 11.75 18.84 4.76
C LEU A 117 12.36 20.10 5.38
N LEU A 118 13.25 20.78 4.65
CA LEU A 118 13.96 21.96 5.14
C LEU A 118 12.99 23.10 5.47
N LYS A 119 11.99 23.34 4.60
CA LYS A 119 10.92 24.31 4.87
C LYS A 119 10.12 23.94 6.12
N SER A 120 9.74 22.67 6.26
CA SER A 120 8.95 22.19 7.41
C SER A 120 9.77 22.22 8.71
N ALA A 121 11.08 22.02 8.63
CA ALA A 121 12.03 22.11 9.72
C ALA A 121 12.37 23.56 10.11
N SER A 122 11.98 24.56 9.30
CA SER A 122 12.45 25.94 9.42
C SER A 122 13.98 26.06 9.35
N GLU A 123 14.60 25.20 8.54
CA GLU A 123 16.04 25.15 8.31
C GLU A 123 16.42 25.88 7.02
N ASP A 124 17.60 26.49 7.00
CA ASP A 124 18.10 27.17 5.81
C ASP A 124 18.43 26.16 4.69
N ILE A 125 18.15 26.56 3.46
CA ILE A 125 18.42 25.76 2.25
C ILE A 125 19.90 25.91 1.84
N THR A 126 20.80 25.38 2.67
CA THR A 126 22.25 25.36 2.44
C THR A 126 22.70 24.04 1.81
N ALA A 127 23.88 24.01 1.19
CA ALA A 127 24.42 22.78 0.62
C ALA A 127 24.64 21.67 1.68
N GLY A 128 25.06 22.03 2.89
CA GLY A 128 25.24 21.07 3.99
C GLY A 128 23.92 20.49 4.47
N ASN A 129 22.92 21.35 4.71
CA ASN A 129 21.59 20.91 5.14
C ASN A 129 20.90 20.04 4.08
N LYS A 130 21.09 20.34 2.79
CA LYS A 130 20.56 19.50 1.69
C LYS A 130 21.09 18.06 1.72
N VAL A 131 22.37 17.87 2.03
CA VAL A 131 22.97 16.53 2.11
C VAL A 131 22.33 15.72 3.24
N ILE A 132 22.21 16.31 4.43
CA ILE A 132 21.58 15.65 5.58
C ILE A 132 20.09 15.39 5.31
N ALA A 133 19.39 16.38 4.77
CA ALA A 133 17.99 16.26 4.41
C ALA A 133 17.74 15.16 3.38
N ALA A 134 18.63 14.98 2.39
CA ALA A 134 18.54 13.91 1.39
C ALA A 134 18.54 12.52 2.05
N GLU A 135 19.40 12.30 3.04
CA GLU A 135 19.42 11.05 3.80
C GLU A 135 18.13 10.83 4.60
N ILE A 136 17.59 11.88 5.20
CA ILE A 136 16.34 11.83 5.97
C ILE A 136 15.16 11.49 5.06
N VAL A 137 14.97 12.22 3.96
CA VAL A 137 13.81 11.99 3.08
C VAL A 137 13.87 10.64 2.39
N LYS A 138 15.09 10.14 2.11
CA LYS A 138 15.29 8.78 1.61
C LYS A 138 14.87 7.73 2.65
N ALA A 139 15.22 7.91 3.92
CA ALA A 139 14.78 7.01 4.99
C ALA A 139 13.25 7.05 5.21
N LEU A 140 12.62 8.19 4.90
CA LEU A 140 11.17 8.39 4.94
C LEU A 140 10.48 8.04 3.61
N TRP A 141 11.20 7.42 2.68
CA TRP A 141 10.68 6.97 1.39
C TRP A 141 9.97 8.07 0.60
N TYR A 142 10.45 9.30 0.75
CA TYR A 142 9.91 10.48 0.08
C TYR A 142 8.41 10.73 0.35
N LEU A 143 7.84 10.12 1.39
CA LEU A 143 6.42 10.27 1.71
C LEU A 143 6.15 11.67 2.29
N PRO A 144 5.39 12.55 1.61
CA PRO A 144 5.26 13.96 2.01
C PRO A 144 4.76 14.15 3.43
N LEU A 145 3.81 13.32 3.87
CA LEU A 145 3.27 13.38 5.22
C LEU A 145 4.33 13.03 6.28
N ALA A 146 5.13 11.98 6.05
CA ALA A 146 6.21 11.61 6.95
C ALA A 146 7.29 12.69 7.00
N ILE A 147 7.59 13.31 5.85
CA ILE A 147 8.54 14.42 5.75
C ILE A 147 8.05 15.64 6.55
N ILE A 148 6.78 16.02 6.43
CA ILE A 148 6.22 17.14 7.20
C ILE A 148 6.26 16.85 8.71
N GLN A 149 5.96 15.61 9.12
CA GLN A 149 6.06 15.21 10.53
C GLN A 149 7.50 15.26 11.04
N ALA A 150 8.46 14.77 10.24
CA ALA A 150 9.89 14.86 10.55
C ALA A 150 10.34 16.30 10.67
N GLY A 151 9.98 17.15 9.70
CA GLY A 151 10.28 18.59 9.73
C GLY A 151 9.69 19.26 10.96
N ALA A 152 8.44 19.00 11.31
CA ALA A 152 7.81 19.54 12.52
C ALA A 152 8.52 19.09 13.81
N PHE A 153 9.04 17.86 13.85
CA PHE A 153 9.87 17.39 14.96
C PHE A 153 11.23 18.10 15.00
N ILE A 154 11.91 18.21 13.85
CA ILE A 154 13.22 18.87 13.74
C ILE A 154 13.10 20.34 14.14
N SER A 155 12.07 21.04 13.67
CA SER A 155 11.78 22.44 14.02
C SER A 155 11.63 22.64 15.54
N LYS A 156 11.02 21.67 16.24
CA LYS A 156 10.84 21.74 17.71
C LYS A 156 12.09 21.32 18.49
N SER A 157 12.87 20.39 17.96
CA SER A 157 14.00 19.77 18.67
C SER A 157 15.35 20.42 18.33
N GLY A 158 15.45 21.14 17.20
CA GLY A 158 16.65 21.80 16.70
C GLY A 158 17.74 20.86 16.21
N VAL A 159 17.43 19.59 15.92
CA VAL A 159 18.42 18.56 15.56
C VAL A 159 18.13 17.92 14.20
N LEU A 160 18.62 18.55 13.13
CA LEU A 160 18.55 18.00 11.79
C LEU A 160 19.50 16.80 11.61
N ASP A 161 20.75 16.94 12.03
CA ASP A 161 21.83 15.93 11.90
C ASP A 161 21.58 14.66 12.71
N LYS A 162 20.95 14.77 13.87
CA LYS A 162 20.64 13.62 14.75
C LYS A 162 19.26 13.02 14.53
N TYR A 163 18.47 13.56 13.60
CA TYR A 163 17.11 13.09 13.39
C TYR A 163 17.06 11.58 13.10
N LEU A 164 17.95 11.08 12.24
CA LEU A 164 17.95 9.66 11.87
C LEU A 164 18.32 8.74 13.04
N ASP A 165 19.20 9.17 13.93
CA ASP A 165 19.56 8.40 15.12
C ASP A 165 18.35 8.30 16.06
N VAL A 166 17.73 9.45 16.35
CA VAL A 166 16.50 9.50 17.16
C VAL A 166 15.38 8.68 16.53
N TYR A 167 15.20 8.79 15.22
CA TYR A 167 14.18 8.03 14.48
C TYR A 167 14.42 6.53 14.60
N LYS A 168 15.65 6.05 14.39
CA LYS A 168 15.99 4.62 14.50
C LYS A 168 15.78 4.08 15.92
N GLU A 169 16.21 4.83 16.93
CA GLU A 169 16.05 4.45 18.34
C GLU A 169 14.58 4.40 18.78
N ASN A 170 13.74 5.27 18.21
CA ASN A 170 12.35 5.45 18.65
C ASN A 170 11.31 4.94 17.63
N GLN A 171 11.72 4.33 16.53
CA GLN A 171 10.85 3.97 15.40
C GLN A 171 9.63 3.16 15.86
N ALA A 172 9.86 2.11 16.65
CA ALA A 172 8.79 1.26 17.15
C ALA A 172 7.86 1.96 18.13
N LYS A 173 8.32 3.01 18.83
CA LYS A 173 7.49 3.82 19.73
C LYS A 173 6.65 4.82 18.92
N LEU A 174 7.28 5.54 18.00
CA LEU A 174 6.64 6.53 17.13
C LEU A 174 5.57 5.90 16.23
N LEU A 175 5.80 4.69 15.72
CA LEU A 175 4.82 3.97 14.89
C LEU A 175 3.64 3.41 15.71
N ARG A 176 3.81 3.20 17.03
CA ARG A 176 2.75 2.74 17.95
C ARG A 176 1.88 3.87 18.47
N GLU A 177 2.38 5.10 18.48
CA GLU A 177 1.60 6.28 18.84
C GLU A 177 0.58 6.56 17.73
N LYS A 178 -0.69 6.18 17.96
CA LYS A 178 -1.80 6.58 17.07
C LYS A 178 -1.84 8.12 17.04
N PRO A 179 -1.85 8.77 15.87
CA PRO A 179 -2.04 10.20 15.82
C PRO A 179 -3.36 10.56 16.51
N THR A 180 -3.33 11.50 17.45
CA THR A 180 -4.47 11.91 18.28
C THR A 180 -5.65 12.49 17.48
N GLN A 181 -5.50 12.62 16.16
CA GLN A 181 -6.49 13.11 15.20
C GLN A 181 -6.79 12.10 14.07
N SER A 182 -6.22 10.89 14.13
CA SER A 182 -6.52 9.85 13.14
C SER A 182 -7.77 9.08 13.60
N HIS A 183 -8.93 9.45 13.05
CA HIS A 183 -10.11 8.59 13.01
C HIS A 183 -9.92 7.42 12.03
N THR A 184 -8.74 6.80 11.99
CA THR A 184 -8.48 5.67 11.09
C THR A 184 -8.46 4.38 11.89
N ASP A 185 -9.61 4.05 12.47
CA ASP A 185 -10.03 2.66 12.40
C ASP A 185 -10.35 2.44 10.93
N TYR A 186 -9.37 1.96 10.15
CA TYR A 186 -9.60 1.63 8.75
C TYR A 186 -10.79 0.66 8.74
N ALA A 187 -11.93 1.11 8.21
CA ALA A 187 -13.16 0.33 8.12
C ALA A 187 -13.07 -0.74 7.02
N CYS A 188 -11.88 -1.34 6.83
CA CYS A 188 -11.68 -2.47 5.97
C CYS A 188 -12.12 -3.76 6.67
N SER A 189 -12.58 -4.73 5.87
CA SER A 189 -12.97 -6.04 6.36
C SER A 189 -11.83 -6.72 7.13
N LYS A 190 -12.17 -7.65 8.03
CA LYS A 190 -11.16 -8.42 8.77
C LYS A 190 -10.21 -9.16 7.81
N GLN A 191 -10.73 -9.62 6.68
CA GLN A 191 -10.01 -10.26 5.59
C GLN A 191 -8.97 -9.30 4.98
N ALA A 192 -9.39 -8.08 4.63
CA ALA A 192 -8.50 -7.04 4.11
C ALA A 192 -7.39 -6.67 5.13
N GLN A 193 -7.73 -6.59 6.42
CA GLN A 193 -6.74 -6.36 7.49
C GLN A 193 -5.72 -7.50 7.57
N THR A 194 -6.19 -8.76 7.63
CA THR A 194 -5.33 -9.93 7.70
C THR A 194 -4.45 -10.05 6.45
N LEU A 195 -4.96 -9.76 5.26
CA LEU A 195 -4.19 -9.76 4.02
C LEU A 195 -3.05 -8.73 4.07
N LEU A 196 -3.35 -7.48 4.47
CA LEU A 196 -2.33 -6.43 4.61
C LEU A 196 -1.27 -6.80 5.66
N GLN A 197 -1.69 -7.43 6.76
CA GLN A 197 -0.81 -7.91 7.82
C GLN A 197 0.12 -9.02 7.33
N LEU A 198 -0.37 -9.98 6.56
CA LEU A 198 0.46 -11.03 5.94
C LEU A 198 1.43 -10.44 4.91
N TRP A 199 0.99 -9.50 4.09
CA TRP A 199 1.86 -8.82 3.11
C TRP A 199 3.01 -8.05 3.75
N SER A 200 2.87 -7.62 5.00
CA SER A 200 3.94 -6.94 5.75
C SER A 200 5.19 -7.80 6.01
N PHE A 201 5.12 -9.10 5.70
CA PHE A 201 6.24 -10.06 5.78
C PHE A 201 6.87 -10.40 4.42
N LEU A 202 6.23 -10.00 3.33
CA LEU A 202 6.77 -10.18 1.99
C LEU A 202 7.70 -9.02 1.64
N HIS A 203 8.46 -9.14 0.55
CA HIS A 203 9.06 -7.93 -0.04
C HIS A 203 7.95 -6.93 -0.40
N TYR A 204 8.17 -5.66 -0.08
CA TYR A 204 7.17 -4.58 -0.19
C TYR A 204 6.78 -4.25 -1.65
N GLU A 205 7.53 -4.74 -2.63
CA GLU A 205 7.22 -4.67 -4.06
C GLU A 205 7.10 -6.06 -4.67
N GLY A 206 6.29 -6.15 -5.74
CA GLY A 206 6.25 -7.32 -6.61
C GLY A 206 5.36 -8.45 -6.12
N ILE A 207 4.51 -8.21 -5.11
CA ILE A 207 3.66 -9.23 -4.46
C ILE A 207 2.63 -9.77 -5.46
N PRO A 208 2.73 -11.03 -5.93
CA PRO A 208 1.78 -11.59 -6.88
C PRO A 208 0.63 -12.31 -6.17
N GLU A 209 -0.57 -12.25 -6.75
CA GLU A 209 -1.71 -13.09 -6.32
C GLU A 209 -1.37 -14.58 -6.38
N ASP A 210 -0.53 -14.96 -7.34
CA ASP A 210 -0.08 -16.33 -7.60
C ASP A 210 0.45 -17.05 -6.34
N ILE A 211 1.03 -16.34 -5.36
CA ILE A 211 1.44 -16.95 -4.07
C ILE A 211 0.25 -17.65 -3.43
N PHE A 212 -0.88 -16.95 -3.33
CA PHE A 212 -2.06 -17.44 -2.62
C PHE A 212 -2.83 -18.45 -3.47
N SER A 213 -2.92 -18.19 -4.77
CA SER A 213 -3.52 -19.11 -5.73
C SER A 213 -2.83 -20.47 -5.71
N TYR A 214 -1.50 -20.54 -5.85
CA TYR A 214 -0.77 -21.80 -5.80
C TYR A 214 -0.83 -22.45 -4.40
N ALA A 215 -0.72 -21.65 -3.33
CA ALA A 215 -0.85 -22.18 -1.97
C ALA A 215 -2.20 -22.85 -1.70
N SER A 216 -3.29 -22.35 -2.31
CA SER A 216 -4.63 -22.94 -2.19
C SER A 216 -4.73 -24.35 -2.80
N MET A 217 -3.83 -24.71 -3.71
CA MET A 217 -3.79 -26.02 -4.36
C MET A 217 -3.00 -27.05 -3.54
N TYR A 218 -2.37 -26.63 -2.44
CA TYR A 218 -1.50 -27.48 -1.66
C TYR A 218 -2.22 -28.68 -1.06
N LYS A 219 -1.58 -29.84 -1.21
CA LYS A 219 -2.04 -31.11 -0.62
C LYS A 219 -1.03 -31.55 0.44
N PRO A 220 -1.47 -31.83 1.69
CA PRO A 220 -0.60 -32.35 2.74
C PRO A 220 0.16 -33.60 2.27
N ARG A 221 1.46 -33.64 2.57
CA ARG A 221 2.38 -34.70 2.11
C ARG A 221 3.00 -35.43 3.31
N PRO A 222 3.38 -36.71 3.16
CA PRO A 222 4.13 -37.43 4.19
C PRO A 222 5.41 -36.66 4.53
N HIS A 223 5.68 -36.47 5.84
CA HIS A 223 6.83 -35.69 6.35
C HIS A 223 6.80 -34.17 6.07
N GLY A 224 5.67 -33.64 5.59
CA GLY A 224 5.43 -32.20 5.51
C GLY A 224 5.02 -31.57 6.86
N PRO A 225 4.66 -30.28 6.87
CA PRO A 225 4.18 -29.59 8.06
C PRO A 225 2.97 -30.28 8.68
N THR A 226 2.85 -30.16 10.00
CA THR A 226 1.73 -30.69 10.77
C THR A 226 0.43 -29.92 10.46
N GLU A 227 -0.71 -30.55 10.74
CA GLU A 227 -2.02 -29.93 10.58
C GLU A 227 -2.16 -28.65 11.42
N ASP A 228 -1.59 -28.65 12.63
CA ASP A 228 -1.59 -27.47 13.51
C ASP A 228 -0.78 -26.30 12.94
N GLU A 229 0.36 -26.57 12.29
CA GLU A 229 1.18 -25.56 11.62
C GLU A 229 0.46 -24.94 10.41
N LEU A 230 -0.34 -25.73 9.69
CA LEU A 230 -1.08 -25.27 8.51
C LEU A 230 -2.45 -24.69 8.80
N LYS A 231 -2.97 -24.84 10.02
CA LYS A 231 -4.33 -24.45 10.40
C LYS A 231 -4.66 -22.99 10.06
N LYS A 232 -3.85 -22.03 10.52
CA LYS A 232 -4.08 -20.59 10.28
C LYS A 232 -3.92 -20.19 8.79
N PRO A 233 -2.86 -20.62 8.07
CA PRO A 233 -2.76 -20.43 6.62
C PRO A 233 -3.95 -20.97 5.84
N LEU A 234 -4.41 -22.18 6.14
CA LEU A 234 -5.54 -22.80 5.44
C LEU A 234 -6.86 -22.12 5.78
N GLU A 235 -7.06 -21.72 7.04
CA GLU A 235 -8.20 -20.89 7.44
C GLU A 235 -8.21 -19.57 6.66
N PHE A 236 -7.07 -18.89 6.54
CA PHE A 236 -6.95 -17.68 5.71
C PHE A 236 -7.33 -17.95 4.25
N LEU A 237 -6.72 -18.95 3.60
CA LEU A 237 -7.00 -19.29 2.21
C LEU A 237 -8.47 -19.68 1.97
N SER A 238 -9.12 -20.32 2.95
CA SER A 238 -10.51 -20.77 2.83
C SER A 238 -11.50 -19.61 2.59
N HIS A 239 -11.16 -18.38 3.00
CA HIS A 239 -11.98 -17.19 2.74
C HIS A 239 -12.01 -16.78 1.26
N PHE A 240 -11.04 -17.25 0.46
CA PHE A 240 -10.89 -16.93 -0.96
C PHE A 240 -11.22 -18.12 -1.86
N MET A 241 -11.87 -19.16 -1.34
CA MET A 241 -12.26 -20.34 -2.11
C MET A 241 -13.69 -20.19 -2.63
N GLY A 242 -13.88 -20.38 -3.93
CA GLY A 242 -15.18 -20.37 -4.59
C GLY A 242 -15.99 -21.65 -4.32
N PRO A 243 -17.26 -21.69 -4.76
CA PRO A 243 -18.17 -22.83 -4.53
C PRO A 243 -17.68 -24.16 -5.13
N ASN A 244 -16.79 -24.10 -6.12
CA ASN A 244 -16.16 -25.24 -6.79
C ASN A 244 -14.87 -25.72 -6.10
N LEU A 245 -14.53 -25.16 -4.93
CA LEU A 245 -13.27 -25.40 -4.23
C LEU A 245 -12.04 -24.99 -5.06
N LEU A 246 -12.19 -24.01 -5.95
CA LEU A 246 -11.08 -23.36 -6.64
C LEU A 246 -10.86 -21.95 -6.08
N TRP A 247 -9.66 -21.43 -6.27
CA TRP A 247 -9.31 -20.05 -5.92
C TRP A 247 -10.24 -19.05 -6.61
N ASP A 248 -10.85 -18.15 -5.83
CA ASP A 248 -11.73 -17.09 -6.31
C ASP A 248 -10.94 -15.79 -6.47
N SER A 249 -10.33 -15.63 -7.65
CA SER A 249 -9.60 -14.42 -8.01
C SER A 249 -10.48 -13.16 -8.00
N LEU A 250 -11.78 -13.29 -8.27
CA LEU A 250 -12.68 -12.13 -8.24
C LEU A 250 -12.84 -11.63 -6.81
N HIS A 251 -13.10 -12.54 -5.87
CA HIS A 251 -13.21 -12.18 -4.46
C HIS A 251 -11.88 -11.63 -3.92
N PHE A 252 -10.74 -12.18 -4.33
CA PHE A 252 -9.43 -11.63 -3.98
C PHE A 252 -9.25 -10.18 -4.49
N VAL A 253 -9.68 -9.90 -5.72
CA VAL A 253 -9.68 -8.54 -6.28
C VAL A 253 -10.62 -7.60 -5.49
N GLU A 254 -11.79 -8.07 -5.05
CA GLU A 254 -12.71 -7.28 -4.21
C GLU A 254 -12.06 -6.88 -2.88
N VAL A 255 -11.45 -7.84 -2.17
CA VAL A 255 -10.78 -7.59 -0.90
C VAL A 255 -9.56 -6.68 -1.07
N THR A 256 -8.75 -6.88 -2.12
CA THR A 256 -7.61 -5.99 -2.40
C THR A 256 -8.07 -4.58 -2.78
N ASN A 257 -9.22 -4.43 -3.45
CA ASN A 257 -9.80 -3.12 -3.74
C ASN A 257 -10.21 -2.37 -2.47
N GLU A 258 -10.64 -3.05 -1.40
CA GLU A 258 -10.86 -2.40 -0.10
C GLU A 258 -9.57 -1.75 0.42
N ILE A 259 -8.45 -2.49 0.39
CA ILE A 259 -7.16 -1.99 0.86
C ILE A 259 -6.64 -0.85 -0.03
N ARG A 260 -6.82 -0.98 -1.35
CA ARG A 260 -6.44 0.03 -2.35
C ARG A 260 -7.26 1.31 -2.22
N ALA A 261 -8.53 1.23 -1.83
CA ALA A 261 -9.37 2.41 -1.58
C ALA A 261 -8.79 3.30 -0.46
N TYR A 262 -7.96 2.75 0.43
CA TYR A 262 -7.22 3.51 1.43
C TYR A 262 -5.83 3.96 0.99
N SER A 263 -5.42 3.67 -0.26
CA SER A 263 -4.06 3.87 -0.79
C SER A 263 -2.95 3.25 0.04
N LEU A 264 -3.26 2.16 0.76
CA LEU A 264 -2.26 1.40 1.51
C LEU A 264 -1.42 0.51 0.58
N VAL A 265 -1.97 0.19 -0.60
CA VAL A 265 -1.39 -0.72 -1.59
C VAL A 265 -1.63 -0.17 -2.99
N ASN A 266 -0.64 -0.32 -3.86
CA ASN A 266 -0.73 -0.06 -5.29
C ASN A 266 -0.74 -1.38 -6.08
N PHE A 267 -1.33 -1.35 -7.29
CA PHE A 267 -1.31 -2.48 -8.22
C PHE A 267 -0.69 -2.04 -9.54
N ASP A 268 0.34 -2.76 -9.98
CA ASP A 268 1.00 -2.59 -11.27
C ASP A 268 0.36 -3.58 -12.28
N PRO A 269 -0.43 -3.08 -13.26
CA PRO A 269 -1.12 -3.95 -14.22
C PRO A 269 -0.16 -4.63 -15.21
N ASP A 270 1.00 -4.04 -15.49
CA ASP A 270 1.97 -4.59 -16.43
C ASP A 270 2.72 -5.77 -15.79
N LYS A 271 3.09 -5.63 -14.52
CA LYS A 271 3.74 -6.69 -13.73
C LYS A 271 2.76 -7.68 -13.11
N LYS A 272 1.47 -7.33 -13.06
CA LYS A 272 0.40 -8.06 -12.34
C LYS A 272 0.78 -8.33 -10.88
N SER A 273 1.24 -7.28 -10.21
CA SER A 273 1.75 -7.39 -8.84
C SER A 273 1.36 -6.19 -8.00
N PHE A 274 1.23 -6.43 -6.70
CA PHE A 274 0.96 -5.40 -5.71
C PHE A 274 2.26 -4.86 -5.11
N SER A 275 2.18 -3.64 -4.58
CA SER A 275 3.21 -3.04 -3.74
C SER A 275 2.59 -2.34 -2.54
N VAL A 276 3.29 -2.39 -1.41
CA VAL A 276 2.95 -1.70 -0.17
C VAL A 276 4.01 -0.64 0.06
N HIS A 277 3.62 0.60 0.37
CA HIS A 277 4.60 1.63 0.68
C HIS A 277 5.47 1.20 1.89
N PRO A 278 6.81 1.31 1.87
CA PRO A 278 7.68 0.74 2.91
C PRO A 278 7.40 1.23 4.34
N LEU A 279 6.95 2.48 4.50
CA LEU A 279 6.49 2.98 5.81
C LEU A 279 5.18 2.32 6.28
N VAL A 280 4.21 2.10 5.38
CA VAL A 280 2.96 1.36 5.70
C VAL A 280 3.31 -0.08 6.04
N HIS A 281 4.17 -0.71 5.23
CA HIS A 281 4.69 -2.05 5.42
C HIS A 281 5.33 -2.23 6.81
N SER A 282 6.22 -1.31 7.21
CA SER A 282 6.84 -1.35 8.54
C SER A 282 5.86 -1.05 9.66
N TRP A 283 4.98 -0.06 9.48
CA TRP A 283 3.97 0.31 10.46
C TRP A 283 3.03 -0.86 10.77
N THR A 284 2.52 -1.55 9.74
CA THR A 284 1.63 -2.70 9.88
C THR A 284 2.24 -3.78 10.78
N ARG A 285 3.54 -4.06 10.68
CA ARG A 285 4.20 -5.02 11.58
C ARG A 285 4.20 -4.58 13.03
N THR A 286 4.38 -3.28 13.30
CA THR A 286 4.43 -2.76 14.68
C THR A 286 3.08 -2.77 15.40
N THR A 287 1.98 -2.89 14.65
CA THR A 287 0.63 -2.97 15.21
C THR A 287 0.17 -4.41 15.48
N LEU A 288 0.94 -5.41 15.05
CA LEU A 288 0.64 -6.82 15.31
C LEU A 288 0.88 -7.18 16.78
N MET A 289 -0.10 -7.85 17.39
CA MET A 289 0.04 -8.43 18.73
C MET A 289 0.84 -9.74 18.71
N ASP A 290 0.72 -10.52 17.62
CA ASP A 290 1.32 -11.86 17.47
C ASP A 290 2.13 -11.94 16.16
N THR A 291 3.23 -11.19 16.09
CA THR A 291 4.10 -11.13 14.90
C THR A 291 4.59 -12.52 14.46
N GLN A 292 4.94 -13.39 15.41
CA GLN A 292 5.46 -14.72 15.12
C GLN A 292 4.43 -15.59 14.40
N SER A 293 3.16 -15.54 14.81
CA SER A 293 2.13 -16.32 14.14
C SER A 293 1.84 -15.85 12.71
N TYR A 294 1.86 -14.54 12.45
CA TYR A 294 1.66 -14.03 11.09
C TYR A 294 2.85 -14.37 10.20
N HIS A 295 4.07 -14.23 10.72
CA HIS A 295 5.28 -14.67 10.02
C HIS A 295 5.21 -16.14 9.64
N HIS A 296 4.96 -17.03 10.62
CA HIS A 296 4.82 -18.47 10.37
C HIS A 296 3.74 -18.76 9.32
N SER A 297 2.62 -18.03 9.36
CA SER A 297 1.56 -18.21 8.39
C SER A 297 2.00 -17.83 6.98
N MET A 298 2.72 -16.72 6.82
CA MET A 298 3.24 -16.29 5.52
C MET A 298 4.33 -17.23 4.99
N VAL A 299 5.21 -17.73 5.85
CA VAL A 299 6.20 -18.76 5.48
C VAL A 299 5.51 -20.02 4.96
N ALA A 300 4.46 -20.48 5.64
CA ALA A 300 3.66 -21.61 5.19
C ALA A 300 2.99 -21.34 3.85
N LEU A 301 2.38 -20.16 3.65
CA LEU A 301 1.77 -19.78 2.38
C LEU A 301 2.78 -19.78 1.23
N VAL A 302 3.94 -19.14 1.39
CA VAL A 302 4.97 -19.11 0.33
C VAL A 302 5.51 -20.51 0.04
N GLY A 303 5.78 -21.32 1.06
CA GLY A 303 6.30 -22.66 0.81
C GLY A 303 5.26 -23.64 0.25
N MET A 304 3.98 -23.49 0.61
CA MET A 304 2.87 -24.19 -0.04
C MET A 304 2.76 -23.79 -1.52
N ALA A 305 2.89 -22.49 -1.82
CA ALA A 305 2.92 -22.01 -3.19
C ALA A 305 4.05 -22.67 -3.98
N ILE A 306 5.29 -22.61 -3.48
CA ILE A 306 6.48 -23.20 -4.13
C ILE A 306 6.32 -24.70 -4.37
N ALA A 307 5.71 -25.44 -3.43
CA ALA A 307 5.52 -26.88 -3.54
C ALA A 307 4.55 -27.31 -4.66
N ASP A 308 3.66 -26.41 -5.10
CA ASP A 308 2.60 -26.71 -6.06
C ASP A 308 2.62 -25.81 -7.31
N ILE A 309 3.71 -25.07 -7.55
CA ILE A 309 3.91 -24.34 -8.82
C ILE A 309 4.01 -25.36 -9.98
N PRO A 310 3.25 -25.19 -11.07
CA PRO A 310 3.42 -25.98 -12.27
C PRO A 310 4.83 -25.83 -12.84
N TRP A 311 5.41 -26.94 -13.32
CA TRP A 311 6.76 -26.96 -13.89
C TRP A 311 6.99 -25.92 -15.00
N GLN A 312 5.97 -25.64 -15.80
CA GLN A 312 6.04 -24.69 -16.90
C GLN A 312 6.20 -23.24 -16.41
N ASP A 313 5.70 -22.95 -15.20
CA ASP A 313 5.70 -21.62 -14.60
C ASP A 313 6.85 -21.42 -13.59
N MET A 314 7.53 -22.51 -13.19
CA MET A 314 8.52 -22.52 -12.11
C MET A 314 9.65 -21.50 -12.32
N GLN A 315 10.16 -21.33 -13.54
CA GLN A 315 11.24 -20.37 -13.80
C GLN A 315 10.75 -18.93 -13.58
N LEU A 316 9.60 -18.56 -14.14
CA LEU A 316 9.05 -17.22 -14.01
C LEU A 316 8.63 -16.94 -12.55
N ALA A 317 8.00 -17.92 -11.90
CA ALA A 317 7.57 -17.79 -10.52
C ALA A 317 8.77 -17.69 -9.56
N SER A 318 9.86 -18.43 -9.79
CA SER A 318 11.07 -18.35 -8.95
C SER A 318 11.67 -16.94 -8.89
N VAL A 319 11.71 -16.25 -10.04
CA VAL A 319 12.20 -14.87 -10.13
C VAL A 319 11.30 -13.91 -9.35
N LYS A 320 9.98 -14.11 -9.41
CA LYS A 320 9.00 -13.28 -8.68
C LYS A 320 9.02 -13.54 -7.17
N LEU A 321 9.23 -14.80 -6.76
CA LEU A 321 9.15 -15.21 -5.36
C LEU A 321 10.42 -14.95 -4.56
N LEU A 322 11.58 -14.90 -5.24
CA LEU A 322 12.88 -14.78 -4.57
C LEU A 322 12.98 -13.59 -3.60
N PRO A 323 12.59 -12.35 -3.96
CA PRO A 323 12.65 -11.21 -3.03
C PRO A 323 11.80 -11.43 -1.77
N HIS A 324 10.67 -12.12 -1.91
CA HIS A 324 9.78 -12.43 -0.80
C HIS A 324 10.34 -13.51 0.13
N VAL A 325 11.00 -14.54 -0.43
CA VAL A 325 11.69 -15.57 0.35
C VAL A 325 12.85 -14.94 1.15
N ASP A 326 13.64 -14.07 0.52
CA ASP A 326 14.73 -13.35 1.18
C ASP A 326 14.21 -12.49 2.33
N SER A 327 13.09 -11.78 2.12
CA SER A 327 12.44 -10.96 3.15
C SER A 327 12.00 -11.80 4.37
N LEU A 328 11.40 -12.97 4.13
CA LEU A 328 10.98 -13.90 5.19
C LEU A 328 12.17 -14.48 5.95
N TYR A 329 13.28 -14.77 5.26
CA TYR A 329 14.50 -15.30 5.85
C TYR A 329 15.19 -14.31 6.78
N MET A 330 15.30 -13.04 6.36
CA MET A 330 15.97 -11.99 7.15
C MET A 330 15.32 -11.75 8.52
N GLU A 331 14.06 -12.12 8.70
CA GLU A 331 13.34 -11.92 9.97
C GLU A 331 13.57 -13.03 11.02
N MET A 332 13.66 -14.30 10.63
CA MET A 332 13.73 -15.43 11.59
C MET A 332 14.86 -16.44 11.33
N GLY A 333 15.69 -16.24 10.31
CA GLY A 333 16.88 -17.05 10.05
C GLY A 333 16.59 -18.49 9.64
N MET A 334 17.50 -19.41 10.00
CA MET A 334 17.56 -20.79 9.48
C MET A 334 16.29 -21.64 9.70
N SER A 335 15.47 -21.36 10.72
CA SER A 335 14.21 -22.08 10.97
C SER A 335 13.21 -21.93 9.81
N THR A 336 13.18 -20.75 9.18
CA THR A 336 12.35 -20.44 8.01
C THR A 336 12.76 -21.27 6.80
N LEU A 337 14.08 -21.34 6.54
CA LEU A 337 14.65 -22.15 5.46
C LEU A 337 14.34 -23.63 5.66
N ILE A 338 14.54 -24.16 6.88
CA ILE A 338 14.27 -25.59 7.17
C ILE A 338 12.79 -25.92 6.90
N PHE A 339 11.86 -25.05 7.29
CA PHE A 339 10.44 -25.26 7.07
C PHE A 339 10.07 -25.26 5.58
N VAL A 340 10.56 -24.28 4.81
CA VAL A 340 10.34 -24.22 3.35
C VAL A 340 10.99 -25.39 2.64
N VAL A 341 12.23 -25.75 3.00
CA VAL A 341 12.96 -26.91 2.47
C VAL A 341 12.19 -28.20 2.73
N ASN A 342 11.65 -28.39 3.93
CA ASN A 342 10.85 -29.57 4.27
C ASN A 342 9.59 -29.65 3.39
N MET A 343 8.92 -28.53 3.11
CA MET A 343 7.77 -28.52 2.18
C MET A 343 8.16 -28.89 0.75
N VAL A 344 9.28 -28.35 0.25
CA VAL A 344 9.73 -28.58 -1.14
C VAL A 344 10.29 -30.00 -1.33
N ASN A 345 11.04 -30.52 -0.36
CA ASN A 345 11.63 -31.87 -0.45
C ASN A 345 10.59 -32.99 -0.38
N CYS A 346 9.37 -32.72 0.12
CA CYS A 346 8.25 -33.67 0.11
C CYS A 346 7.60 -33.83 -1.29
N THR A 347 8.14 -33.22 -2.35
CA THR A 347 7.70 -33.39 -3.75
C THR A 347 8.10 -34.73 -4.38
N GLY A 348 8.79 -35.61 -3.63
CA GLY A 348 9.35 -36.89 -4.07
C GLY A 348 8.40 -37.96 -4.62
N GLY A 349 7.11 -37.69 -4.79
CA GLY A 349 6.09 -38.72 -5.06
C GLY A 349 5.69 -38.99 -6.52
N GLN A 350 5.91 -38.07 -7.47
CA GLN A 350 5.24 -38.20 -8.80
C GLN A 350 6.05 -37.83 -10.07
N THR A 351 7.35 -37.56 -10.01
CA THR A 351 8.13 -37.29 -11.23
C THR A 351 9.48 -37.99 -11.23
N ASP A 352 9.84 -38.54 -12.39
CA ASP A 352 11.07 -39.28 -12.73
C ASP A 352 12.32 -38.77 -11.97
N SER A 353 13.02 -39.69 -11.29
CA SER A 353 14.12 -39.41 -10.36
C SER A 353 15.31 -38.68 -11.02
N ARG A 354 15.42 -38.74 -12.36
CA ARG A 354 16.40 -37.94 -13.12
C ARG A 354 16.01 -36.47 -13.28
N MET A 355 14.72 -36.16 -13.39
CA MET A 355 14.22 -34.77 -13.48
C MET A 355 14.27 -34.05 -12.13
N GLN A 356 14.02 -34.77 -11.03
CA GLN A 356 14.10 -34.21 -9.67
C GLN A 356 15.51 -33.74 -9.29
N SER A 357 16.54 -34.53 -9.64
CA SER A 357 17.93 -34.13 -9.40
C SER A 357 18.30 -32.84 -10.14
N SER A 358 17.69 -32.55 -11.29
CA SER A 358 17.92 -31.30 -12.02
C SER A 358 17.08 -30.14 -11.47
N CYS A 359 15.93 -30.40 -10.84
CA CYS A 359 14.98 -29.40 -10.33
C CYS A 359 15.41 -28.81 -9.00
N SER A 360 15.77 -29.68 -8.04
CA SER A 360 16.39 -29.25 -6.80
C SER A 360 17.73 -28.61 -7.13
N LEU A 361 18.58 -29.21 -7.97
CA LEU A 361 19.80 -28.53 -8.40
C LEU A 361 19.56 -27.27 -9.21
N GLN A 362 18.46 -27.01 -9.93
CA GLN A 362 18.31 -25.74 -10.68
C GLN A 362 17.78 -24.60 -9.82
N PHE A 363 16.74 -24.83 -9.02
CA PHE A 363 16.25 -23.84 -8.05
C PHE A 363 17.33 -23.56 -6.99
N TRP A 364 17.98 -24.62 -6.48
CA TRP A 364 19.16 -24.47 -5.63
C TRP A 364 20.41 -24.04 -6.38
N ARG A 365 20.59 -24.21 -7.71
CA ARG A 365 21.73 -23.60 -8.44
C ARG A 365 21.51 -22.12 -8.65
N THR A 366 20.30 -21.65 -8.88
CA THR A 366 20.01 -20.21 -8.87
C THR A 366 20.20 -19.63 -7.47
N ALA A 367 19.85 -20.38 -6.42
CA ALA A 367 20.14 -20.00 -5.03
C ALA A 367 21.62 -20.19 -4.66
N GLU A 368 22.36 -21.16 -5.22
CA GLU A 368 23.80 -21.46 -5.02
C GLU A 368 24.69 -20.50 -5.81
N ILE A 369 24.27 -20.05 -7.00
CA ILE A 369 24.93 -18.96 -7.73
C ILE A 369 24.84 -17.67 -6.90
N PHE A 370 23.72 -17.45 -6.19
CA PHE A 370 23.61 -16.41 -5.17
C PHE A 370 24.46 -16.73 -3.92
N TRP A 371 24.50 -17.98 -3.45
CA TRP A 371 25.29 -18.44 -2.30
C TRP A 371 26.80 -18.25 -2.51
N VAL A 372 27.30 -18.43 -3.74
CA VAL A 372 28.70 -18.16 -4.11
C VAL A 372 28.98 -16.66 -4.27
N MET A 373 28.01 -15.86 -4.74
CA MET A 373 28.17 -14.41 -4.87
C MET A 373 28.03 -13.66 -3.54
N THR A 374 27.21 -14.13 -2.60
CA THR A 374 26.96 -13.46 -1.31
C THR A 374 28.03 -13.78 -0.25
N ILE A 375 28.80 -14.87 -0.42
CA ILE A 375 29.92 -15.25 0.47
C ILE A 375 31.26 -14.64 0.01
N GLN A 376 31.35 -14.06 -1.20
CA GLN A 376 32.59 -13.50 -1.75
C GLN A 376 32.78 -11.98 -1.62
N THR A 377 32.06 -11.30 -0.72
CA THR A 377 32.53 -10.00 -0.21
C THR A 377 32.99 -10.11 1.24
N PRO A 378 34.23 -10.56 1.51
CA PRO A 378 34.95 -10.19 2.71
C PRO A 378 35.58 -8.80 2.50
N CYS A 379 35.52 -7.98 3.54
CA CYS A 379 36.34 -6.80 3.81
C CYS A 379 37.46 -6.46 2.80
N MET A 380 37.36 -5.27 2.21
CA MET A 380 38.44 -4.31 1.85
C MET A 380 37.71 -3.16 1.13
N LEU A 381 37.63 -1.91 1.60
CA LEU A 381 38.53 -1.07 2.40
C LEU A 381 37.77 -0.27 3.46
#